data_AF-A0A3Q8XU18-F1
#
_entry.id   AF-A0A3Q8XU18-F1
#
_cell.length_a   1.000
_cell.length_b   1.000
_cell.length_c   1.000
_cell.angle_alpha   90.00
_cell.angle_beta   90.00
_cell.angle_gamma   90.00
#
_symmetry.space_group_name_H-M   'P 1'
#
loop_
_entity.id
_entity.type
_entity.pdbx_description
1 polymer ?
#
loop_
_entity_poly.entity_id
_entity_poly.type
_entity_poly.pdbx_seq_one_letter_code
_entity_poly.pdbx_strand_id
1 'polypeptide(L)' 'MSSDDKVTPLRPKRPCPECGKPSARETYPFCSARCKDIDLNRWLKGAYVIPGRDDEDETDNDPPK' A
#
# COMPACT_ATOMS: atom_id res chain seq x y z
N MET A 1 18.20 12.48 -32.24
CA MET A 1 18.46 13.42 -31.12
C MET A 1 17.68 12.92 -29.92
N SER A 2 18.35 12.92 -28.77
CA SER A 2 18.20 11.98 -27.65
C SER A 2 16.83 11.93 -26.97
N SER A 3 16.42 10.72 -26.59
CA SER A 3 15.17 10.35 -25.93
C SER A 3 15.11 10.67 -24.42
N ASP A 4 15.74 11.76 -23.96
CA ASP A 4 16.15 11.86 -22.55
C ASP A 4 15.73 13.15 -21.83
N ASP A 5 14.42 13.40 -21.77
CA ASP A 5 13.85 14.32 -20.79
C ASP A 5 12.77 13.60 -19.95
N LYS A 6 13.14 12.47 -19.34
CA LYS A 6 12.32 11.91 -18.25
C LYS A 6 12.56 12.73 -17.00
N VAL A 7 11.85 13.85 -16.86
CA VAL A 7 11.75 14.58 -15.58
C VAL A 7 11.26 13.59 -14.53
N THR A 8 12.21 13.07 -13.75
CA THR A 8 11.93 11.98 -12.84
C THR A 8 11.77 12.58 -11.45
N PRO A 9 10.54 12.68 -10.89
CA PRO A 9 10.37 13.26 -9.58
C PRO A 9 11.25 12.52 -8.57
N LEU A 10 12.02 13.28 -7.78
CA LEU A 10 12.90 12.81 -6.72
C LEU A 10 12.05 12.31 -5.55
N ARG A 11 11.27 11.24 -5.78
CA ARG A 11 10.49 10.64 -4.72
C ARG A 11 11.48 10.09 -3.68
N PRO A 12 11.42 10.53 -2.42
CA PRO A 12 12.36 10.08 -1.40
C PRO A 12 12.22 8.57 -1.20
N LYS A 13 13.35 7.88 -1.07
CA LYS A 13 13.37 6.45 -0.77
C LYS A 13 12.69 6.22 0.57
N ARG A 14 11.70 5.32 0.61
CA ARG A 14 11.02 4.90 1.84
C ARG A 14 11.42 3.47 2.20
N PRO A 15 11.37 3.08 3.48
CA PRO A 15 11.52 1.68 3.84
C PRO A 15 10.36 0.87 3.26
N CYS A 16 10.67 -0.31 2.73
CA CYS A 16 9.70 -1.25 2.18
C CYS A 16 8.74 -1.70 3.29
N PRO A 17 7.42 -1.62 3.10
CA PRO A 17 6.45 -2.01 4.15
C PRO A 17 6.49 -3.51 4.47
N GLU A 18 6.96 -4.36 3.54
CA GLU A 18 7.04 -5.81 3.76
C GLU A 18 8.32 -6.28 4.46
N CYS A 19 9.44 -5.58 4.29
CA CYS A 19 10.74 -6.06 4.78
C CYS A 19 11.72 -4.99 5.29
N GLY A 20 11.33 -3.72 5.30
CA GLY A 20 12.12 -2.59 5.82
C GLY A 20 13.28 -2.12 4.93
N LYS A 21 13.64 -2.85 3.87
CA LYS A 21 14.73 -2.45 2.96
C LYS A 21 14.42 -1.16 2.19
N PRO A 22 15.42 -0.38 1.76
CA PRO A 22 15.19 0.82 0.97
C PRO A 22 14.39 0.54 -0.32
N SER A 23 13.37 1.35 -0.59
CA SER A 23 12.52 1.22 -1.78
C SER A 23 13.33 1.39 -3.07
N ALA A 24 13.04 0.55 -4.07
CA ALA A 24 13.56 0.72 -5.42
C ALA A 24 12.63 1.63 -6.23
N ARG A 25 13.18 2.33 -7.24
CA ARG A 25 12.41 3.29 -8.04
C ARG A 25 11.33 2.61 -8.87
N GLU A 26 11.65 1.47 -9.45
CA GLU A 26 10.78 0.70 -10.33
C GLU A 26 9.59 0.05 -9.60
N THR A 27 9.79 -0.28 -8.32
CA THR A 27 8.80 -1.02 -7.51
C THR A 27 8.33 -0.21 -6.30
N TYR A 28 8.53 1.11 -6.31
CA TYR A 28 8.12 1.99 -5.21
C TYR A 28 6.64 1.76 -4.84
N PRO A 29 6.29 1.59 -3.54
CA PRO A 29 7.09 1.81 -2.32
C PRO A 29 7.93 0.62 -1.85
N PHE A 30 7.99 -0.48 -2.61
CA PHE A 30 8.68 -1.71 -2.23
C PHE A 30 10.14 -1.72 -2.65
N CYS A 31 10.91 -2.66 -2.11
CA CYS A 31 12.29 -2.90 -2.54
C CYS A 31 12.41 -3.82 -3.77
N SER A 32 11.37 -4.60 -4.08
CA SER A 32 11.38 -5.57 -5.19
C SER A 32 9.97 -6.01 -5.61
N ALA A 33 9.85 -6.64 -6.78
CA ALA A 33 8.60 -7.22 -7.27
C ALA A 33 8.04 -8.30 -6.32
N ARG A 34 8.91 -9.14 -5.76
CA ARG A 34 8.51 -10.15 -4.76
C ARG A 34 7.80 -9.53 -3.54
N CYS A 35 8.28 -8.39 -3.03
CA CYS A 35 7.64 -7.73 -1.89
C CYS A 35 6.27 -7.15 -2.28
N LYS A 36 6.14 -6.60 -3.50
CA LYS A 36 4.84 -6.16 -4.02
C LYS A 36 3.82 -7.32 -4.10
N ASP A 37 4.25 -8.49 -4.54
CA ASP A 37 3.35 -9.65 -4.66
C ASP A 37 2.95 -10.23 -3.30
N ILE A 38 3.86 -10.21 -2.32
CA ILE A 38 3.55 -10.62 -0.94
C ILE A 38 2.50 -9.70 -0.33
N ASP A 39 2.68 -8.39 -0.48
CA ASP A 39 1.70 -7.40 -0.01
C ASP A 39 0.34 -7.65 -0.66
N LEU A 40 0.30 -7.82 -2.00
CA LEU A 40 -0.94 -8.16 -2.71
C LEU A 40 -1.61 -9.42 -2.15
N ASN A 41 -0.85 -10.47 -1.84
CA ASN A 41 -1.40 -11.67 -1.23
C ASN A 41 -1.95 -11.42 0.18
N ARG A 42 -1.33 -10.54 0.99
CA ARG A 42 -1.89 -10.14 2.29
C ARG A 42 -3.23 -9.40 2.13
N TRP A 43 -3.32 -8.53 1.13
CA TRP A 43 -4.58 -7.87 0.76
C TRP A 43 -5.66 -8.88 0.40
N LEU A 44 -5.36 -9.82 -0.51
CA LEU A 44 -6.31 -10.84 -0.94
C LEU A 44 -6.74 -11.79 0.19
N LYS A 45 -5.89 -11.96 1.21
CA LYS A 45 -6.20 -12.74 2.42
C LYS A 45 -6.98 -11.96 3.48
N GLY A 46 -7.26 -10.68 3.26
CA GLY A 46 -7.94 -9.84 4.25
C GLY A 46 -7.09 -9.56 5.49
N ALA A 47 -5.76 -9.59 5.39
CA ALA A 47 -4.87 -9.37 6.53
C ALA A 47 -4.85 -7.91 7.02
N TYR A 48 -5.36 -6.97 6.21
CA TYR A 48 -5.45 -5.57 6.57
C TYR A 48 -6.82 -5.29 7.19
N VAL A 49 -6.83 -5.09 8.51
CA VAL A 49 -8.03 -4.78 9.30
C VAL A 49 -7.86 -3.40 9.91
N ILE A 50 -8.88 -2.55 9.76
CA ILE A 50 -8.98 -1.30 10.50
C ILE A 50 -9.70 -1.65 11.81
N PRO A 51 -9.06 -1.52 12.98
CA PRO A 51 -9.74 -1.78 14.24
C PRO A 51 -10.93 -0.82 14.39
N GLY A 52 -12.07 -1.36 14.81
CA GLY A 52 -13.23 -0.55 15.18
C GLY A 52 -12.89 0.33 16.38
N ARG A 53 -13.64 1.42 16.55
CA ARG A 53 -13.66 2.14 17.82
C ARG A 53 -14.58 1.35 18.76
N ASP A 54 -14.20 1.22 20.02
CA ASP A 54 -15.01 0.54 21.03
C ASP A 54 -16.38 1.23 21.28
N ASP A 55 -16.61 2.40 20.67
CA ASP A 55 -17.79 3.25 20.85
C ASP A 55 -18.81 3.17 19.69
N GLU A 56 -18.60 2.31 18.69
CA GLU A 56 -19.46 2.20 17.49
C GLU A 56 -20.07 0.78 17.37
N ASP A 57 -20.67 0.31 18.46
CA ASP A 57 -21.72 -0.71 18.39
C ASP A 57 -23.04 0.01 18.08
N GLU A 58 -23.76 -0.40 17.04
CA GLU A 58 -25.03 0.16 16.55
C GLU A 58 -24.96 1.31 15.53
N THR A 59 -24.69 0.98 14.26
CA THR A 59 -25.47 1.58 13.16
C THR A 59 -25.92 0.48 12.20
N ASP A 60 -26.97 -0.24 12.58
CA ASP A 60 -27.86 -0.91 11.61
C ASP A 60 -28.47 0.18 10.73
N ASN A 61 -27.98 0.30 9.49
CA ASN A 61 -28.64 1.05 8.44
C ASN A 61 -29.78 0.18 7.87
N ASP A 62 -30.90 0.08 8.56
CA ASP A 62 -32.17 -0.37 7.98
C ASP A 62 -33.16 0.82 7.97
N PRO A 63 -33.54 1.37 6.79
CA PRO A 63 -34.49 2.47 6.73
C PRO A 63 -35.91 1.95 7.07
N PRO A 64 -36.71 2.70 7.86
CA PRO A 64 -38.00 2.20 8.32
C PRO A 64 -38.97 2.02 7.14
N LYS A 65 -39.62 0.84 7.07
CA LYS A 65 -40.77 0.56 6.19
C LYS A 65 -42.08 0.71 6.95
#